data_AF-A0A2K1Q4H1-F1
#
_entry.id   AF-A0A2K1Q4H1-F1
#
_cell.length_a   1.000
_cell.length_b   1.000
_cell.length_c   1.000
_cell.angle_alpha   90.00
_cell.angle_beta   90.00
_cell.angle_gamma   90.00
#
_symmetry.space_group_name_H-M   'P 1'
#
loop_
_entity.id
_entity.type
_entity.pdbx_description
1 polymer ?
#
loop_
_entity_poly.entity_id
_entity_poly.type
_entity_poly.pdbx_seq_one_letter_code
_entity_poly.pdbx_strand_id
1 'polypeptide(L)'
;MQRERIFIAAELVFLLEQYAEGCARVAADHGDDNPQSEREPTVNYPLLNLTDVSGDWRVLSRLLMYRIRELPVLQNEAQRTIAGVGEYDHPPYYSYYFRERQYQFSRLGMKAVILAMRLRKAVGLPESRLQDTEWSAYNVLWKVWRQERKRRAADYANK
;
A
#
# COMPACT_ATOMS: atom_id res chain seq x y z
N MET A 1 -0.74 30.24 -8.27
CA MET A 1 -0.51 28.92 -8.89
C MET A 1 0.60 28.11 -8.23
N GLN A 2 1.85 28.61 -8.12
CA GLN A 2 2.95 27.82 -7.51
C GLN A 2 2.76 27.52 -6.02
N ARG A 3 2.32 28.51 -5.21
CA ARG A 3 2.05 28.31 -3.77
C ARG A 3 0.97 27.26 -3.53
N GLU A 4 -0.14 27.36 -4.26
CA GLU A 4 -1.23 26.38 -4.22
C GLU A 4 -0.74 24.96 -4.57
N ARG A 5 0.05 24.83 -5.64
CA ARG A 5 0.61 23.55 -6.06
C ARG A 5 1.54 22.93 -5.01
N ILE A 6 2.37 23.74 -4.35
CA ILE A 6 3.23 23.27 -3.26
C ILE A 6 2.38 22.83 -2.06
N PHE A 7 1.35 23.60 -1.72
CA PHE A 7 0.47 23.32 -0.58
C PHE A 7 -0.26 21.97 -0.72
N ILE A 8 -1.02 21.77 -1.81
CA ILE A 8 -1.73 20.50 -2.05
C ILE A 8 -0.75 19.32 -2.20
N ALA A 9 0.42 19.55 -2.81
CA ALA A 9 1.43 18.50 -2.94
C ALA A 9 1.99 18.09 -1.58
N ALA A 10 2.22 19.03 -0.66
CA ALA A 10 2.69 18.72 0.70
C ALA A 10 1.65 17.88 1.47
N GLU A 11 0.37 18.26 1.43
CA GLU A 11 -0.70 17.48 2.07
C GLU A 11 -0.78 16.06 1.50
N LEU A 12 -0.84 15.94 0.17
CA LEU A 12 -0.91 14.65 -0.50
C LEU A 12 0.31 13.78 -0.24
N VAL A 13 1.51 14.37 -0.18
CA VAL A 13 2.74 13.63 0.15
C VAL A 13 2.59 12.94 1.49
N PHE A 14 2.21 13.67 2.54
CA PHE A 14 2.12 13.06 3.88
C PHE A 14 0.97 12.06 4.01
N LEU A 15 -0.16 12.29 3.33
CA LEU A 15 -1.24 11.30 3.26
C LEU A 15 -0.79 10.01 2.58
N LEU A 16 -0.09 10.11 1.45
CA LEU A 16 0.42 8.94 0.72
C LEU A 16 1.52 8.21 1.49
N GLU A 17 2.39 8.94 2.20
CA GLU A 17 3.44 8.34 3.03
C GLU A 17 2.85 7.59 4.23
N GLN A 18 1.88 8.19 4.95
CA GLN A 18 1.16 7.50 6.03
C GLN A 18 0.41 6.26 5.53
N TYR A 19 -0.23 6.37 4.37
CA TYR A 19 -0.88 5.24 3.73
C TYR A 19 0.10 4.13 3.36
N ALA A 20 1.28 4.48 2.83
CA ALA A 20 2.34 3.54 2.50
C ALA A 20 2.90 2.84 3.75
N GLU A 21 3.10 3.55 4.85
CA GLU A 21 3.50 2.97 6.15
C GLU A 21 2.44 1.98 6.66
N GLY A 22 1.16 2.35 6.60
CA GLY A 22 0.08 1.43 6.97
C GLY A 22 0.01 0.18 6.06
N CYS A 23 0.26 0.36 4.76
CA CYS A 23 0.39 -0.76 3.82
C CYS A 23 1.59 -1.66 4.17
N ALA A 24 2.72 -1.09 4.59
CA ALA A 24 3.91 -1.84 4.98
C ALA A 24 3.64 -2.68 6.23
N ARG A 25 2.91 -2.14 7.21
CA ARG A 25 2.46 -2.88 8.40
C ARG A 25 1.56 -4.06 8.03
N VAL A 26 0.61 -3.88 7.11
CA VAL A 26 -0.23 -4.99 6.60
C VAL A 26 0.61 -6.02 5.83
N ALA A 27 1.58 -5.56 5.03
CA ALA A 27 2.47 -6.44 4.27
C ALA A 27 3.40 -7.28 5.16
N ALA A 28 3.73 -6.81 6.35
CA ALA A 28 4.57 -7.50 7.32
C ALA A 28 3.77 -8.29 8.38
N ASP A 29 2.44 -8.19 8.37
CA ASP A 29 1.58 -8.82 9.37
C ASP A 29 1.35 -10.29 9.04
N HIS A 30 1.87 -11.15 9.90
CA HIS A 30 1.72 -12.62 9.84
C HIS A 30 0.60 -13.14 10.73
N GLY A 31 -0.12 -12.27 11.43
CA GLY A 31 -1.16 -12.62 12.38
C GLY A 31 -0.64 -13.22 13.68
N ASP A 32 -1.53 -13.32 14.66
CA ASP A 32 -1.32 -14.03 15.93
C ASP A 32 -2.43 -15.05 16.16
N ASP A 33 -2.17 -16.04 17.01
CA ASP A 33 -3.16 -17.07 17.32
C ASP A 33 -4.21 -16.51 18.29
N ASN A 34 -5.49 -16.70 17.95
CA ASN A 34 -6.63 -16.36 18.79
C ASN A 34 -6.82 -17.43 19.90
N PRO A 35 -7.77 -17.26 20.84
CA PRO A 35 -8.03 -18.26 21.90
C PRO A 35 -8.39 -19.66 21.40
N GLN A 36 -8.84 -19.80 20.16
CA GLN A 36 -9.14 -21.05 19.48
C GLN A 36 -7.92 -21.64 18.74
N SER A 37 -6.74 -21.04 18.90
CA SER A 37 -5.50 -21.40 18.18
C SER A 37 -5.60 -21.24 16.66
N GLU A 38 -6.44 -20.33 16.19
CA GLU A 38 -6.54 -19.93 14.80
C GLU A 38 -5.85 -18.59 14.55
N ARG A 39 -5.19 -18.46 13.41
CA ARG A 39 -4.41 -17.26 13.06
C ARG A 39 -5.33 -16.12 12.62
N GLU A 40 -5.26 -14.99 13.32
CA GLU A 40 -6.02 -13.76 13.01
C GLU A 40 -5.10 -12.57 12.69
N PRO A 41 -5.50 -11.66 11.79
CA PRO A 41 -4.70 -10.49 11.45
C PRO A 41 -4.58 -9.53 12.63
N THR A 42 -3.36 -9.01 12.88
CA THR A 42 -3.10 -8.06 13.98
C THR A 42 -3.16 -6.59 13.54
N VAL A 43 -3.17 -6.35 12.22
CA VAL A 43 -3.14 -5.00 11.63
C VAL A 43 -4.43 -4.72 10.86
N ASN A 44 -5.07 -3.58 11.10
CA ASN A 44 -6.20 -3.14 10.29
C ASN A 44 -5.74 -2.56 8.94
N TYR A 45 -6.61 -2.60 7.94
CA TYR A 45 -6.32 -1.97 6.66
C TYR A 45 -6.12 -0.46 6.81
N PRO A 46 -5.09 0.13 6.18
CA PRO A 46 -4.90 1.58 6.18
C PRO A 46 -6.05 2.30 5.49
N LEU A 47 -6.43 3.45 6.02
CA LEU A 47 -7.40 4.34 5.41
C LEU A 47 -6.66 5.38 4.56
N LEU A 48 -7.10 5.58 3.32
CA LEU A 48 -6.70 6.71 2.49
C LEU A 48 -7.90 7.63 2.29
N ASN A 49 -8.02 8.64 3.16
CA ASN A 49 -9.07 9.65 2.98
C ASN A 49 -8.58 10.80 2.10
N LEU A 50 -9.17 10.94 0.91
CA LEU A 50 -8.87 12.03 -0.02
C LEU A 50 -9.93 13.15 0.01
N THR A 51 -11.02 13.01 0.78
CA THR A 51 -12.09 14.02 0.84
C THR A 51 -11.64 15.30 1.51
N ASP A 52 -10.71 15.18 2.45
CA ASP A 52 -10.27 16.28 3.31
C ASP A 52 -9.01 16.97 2.76
N VAL A 53 -8.56 16.59 1.56
CA VAL A 53 -7.42 17.24 0.89
C VAL A 53 -7.83 18.63 0.47
N SER A 54 -7.14 19.63 1.00
CA SER A 54 -7.40 21.02 0.72
C SER A 54 -6.84 21.42 -0.64
N GLY A 55 -7.47 22.40 -1.28
CA GLY A 55 -6.97 23.03 -2.50
C GLY A 55 -7.43 22.41 -3.82
N ASP A 56 -7.01 23.05 -4.90
CA ASP A 56 -7.46 22.73 -6.25
C ASP A 56 -6.60 21.64 -6.91
N TRP A 57 -7.12 20.42 -6.98
CA TRP A 57 -6.46 19.30 -7.63
C TRP A 57 -6.06 19.53 -9.10
N ARG A 58 -6.66 20.51 -9.79
CA ARG A 58 -6.30 20.87 -11.17
C ARG A 58 -4.90 21.45 -11.30
N VAL A 59 -4.26 21.86 -10.20
CA VAL A 59 -2.86 22.34 -10.20
C VAL A 59 -1.84 21.20 -10.32
N LEU A 60 -2.26 19.95 -10.12
CA LEU A 60 -1.43 18.77 -10.30
C LEU A 60 -1.41 18.34 -11.76
N SER A 61 -0.38 17.58 -12.15
CA SER A 61 -0.40 16.95 -13.47
C SER A 61 -1.57 15.95 -13.55
N ARG A 62 -2.23 15.88 -14.72
CA ARG A 62 -3.36 14.98 -14.96
C ARG A 62 -3.07 13.54 -14.52
N LEU A 63 -1.84 13.07 -14.76
CA LEU A 63 -1.44 11.71 -14.42
C LEU A 63 -1.26 11.50 -12.90
N LEU A 64 -0.70 12.47 -12.16
CA LEU A 64 -0.58 12.37 -10.70
C LEU A 64 -1.95 12.41 -10.05
N MET A 65 -2.78 13.37 -10.46
CA MET A 65 -4.15 13.51 -9.98
C MET A 65 -4.95 12.20 -10.18
N TYR A 66 -4.92 11.63 -11.38
CA TYR A 66 -5.61 10.37 -11.69
C TYR A 66 -5.12 9.22 -10.81
N ARG A 67 -3.81 8.99 -10.77
CA ARG A 67 -3.24 7.83 -10.05
C ARG A 67 -3.43 7.90 -8.54
N ILE A 68 -3.44 9.11 -7.95
CA ILE A 68 -3.72 9.28 -6.52
C ILE A 68 -5.18 8.94 -6.23
N ARG A 69 -6.11 9.44 -7.05
CA ARG A 69 -7.56 9.17 -6.91
C ARG A 69 -7.95 7.74 -7.24
N GLU A 70 -7.13 7.02 -7.98
CA GLU A 70 -7.31 5.61 -8.28
C GLU A 70 -7.01 4.71 -7.07
N LEU A 71 -6.17 5.15 -6.11
CA LEU A 71 -5.73 4.30 -5.00
C LEU A 71 -6.89 3.70 -4.16
N PRO A 72 -7.94 4.46 -3.75
CA PRO A 72 -9.06 3.87 -3.03
C PRO A 72 -9.82 2.80 -3.83
N VAL A 73 -9.93 2.97 -5.16
CA VAL A 73 -10.55 1.98 -6.04
C VAL A 73 -9.74 0.68 -6.05
N LEU A 74 -8.42 0.80 -6.20
CA LEU A 74 -7.51 -0.35 -6.16
C LEU A 74 -7.50 -1.03 -4.79
N GLN A 75 -7.65 -0.27 -3.71
CA GLN A 75 -7.77 -0.84 -2.38
C GLN A 75 -9.06 -1.65 -2.21
N ASN A 76 -10.19 -1.16 -2.72
CA ASN A 76 -11.44 -1.92 -2.70
C ASN A 76 -11.31 -3.23 -3.51
N GLU A 77 -10.65 -3.18 -4.67
CA GLU A 77 -10.36 -4.38 -5.46
C GLU A 77 -9.46 -5.38 -4.72
N ALA A 78 -8.40 -4.89 -4.07
CA ALA A 78 -7.52 -5.69 -3.25
C ALA A 78 -8.28 -6.37 -2.10
N GLN A 79 -9.11 -5.63 -1.36
CA GLN A 79 -9.89 -6.17 -0.25
C GLN A 79 -10.86 -7.26 -0.70
N ARG A 80 -11.55 -7.08 -1.83
CA ARG A 80 -12.40 -8.13 -2.43
C ARG A 80 -11.60 -9.36 -2.83
N THR A 81 -10.41 -9.17 -3.39
CA THR A 81 -9.51 -10.28 -3.77
C THR A 81 -9.07 -11.08 -2.54
N ILE A 82 -8.67 -10.38 -1.47
CA ILE A 82 -8.27 -11.00 -0.20
C ILE A 82 -9.42 -11.77 0.41
N ALA A 83 -10.62 -11.18 0.47
CA ALA A 83 -11.81 -11.85 0.98
C ALA A 83 -12.12 -13.11 0.18
N GLY A 84 -12.12 -13.03 -1.16
CA GLY A 84 -12.37 -14.18 -2.02
C GLY A 84 -11.34 -15.30 -1.86
N VAL A 85 -10.06 -14.99 -1.59
CA VAL A 85 -9.06 -16.03 -1.26
C VAL A 85 -9.31 -16.63 0.12
N GLY A 86 -9.68 -15.79 1.10
CA GLY A 86 -9.96 -16.23 2.46
C GLY A 86 -11.17 -17.15 2.59
N GLU A 87 -12.19 -17.01 1.73
CA GLU A 87 -13.36 -17.89 1.69
C GLU A 87 -13.02 -19.37 1.44
N TYR A 88 -11.91 -19.64 0.74
CA TYR A 88 -11.46 -21.01 0.41
C TYR A 88 -10.22 -21.45 1.21
N ASP A 89 -9.80 -20.65 2.19
CA ASP A 89 -8.68 -20.98 3.06
C ASP A 89 -9.18 -21.56 4.39
N HIS A 90 -8.34 -22.34 5.06
CA HIS A 90 -8.76 -23.15 6.19
C HIS A 90 -7.92 -22.91 7.46
N PRO A 91 -8.55 -23.05 8.64
CA PRO A 91 -7.84 -23.05 9.91
C PRO A 91 -6.77 -24.16 9.98
N PRO A 92 -5.75 -24.00 10.84
CA PRO A 92 -5.57 -22.87 11.76
C PRO A 92 -4.78 -21.71 11.14
N TYR A 93 -4.14 -21.91 9.98
CA TYR A 93 -3.08 -21.00 9.53
C TYR A 93 -3.53 -19.90 8.55
N TYR A 94 -4.62 -20.13 7.80
CA TYR A 94 -5.09 -19.19 6.77
C TYR A 94 -3.95 -18.66 5.86
N SER A 95 -3.09 -19.58 5.42
CA SER A 95 -1.82 -19.24 4.75
C SER A 95 -2.00 -18.51 3.42
N TYR A 96 -3.03 -18.86 2.64
CA TYR A 96 -3.36 -18.19 1.38
C TYR A 96 -3.95 -16.80 1.62
N TYR A 97 -4.83 -16.66 2.62
CA TYR A 97 -5.38 -15.38 3.05
C TYR A 97 -4.27 -14.40 3.44
N PHE A 98 -3.34 -14.80 4.34
CA PHE A 98 -2.23 -13.94 4.75
C PHE A 98 -1.31 -13.61 3.58
N ARG A 99 -0.98 -14.60 2.74
CA ARG A 99 -0.13 -14.39 1.56
C ARG A 99 -0.76 -13.40 0.58
N GLU A 100 -2.06 -13.52 0.28
CA GLU A 100 -2.76 -12.58 -0.60
C GLU A 100 -2.86 -11.19 0.02
N ARG A 101 -3.19 -11.12 1.32
CA ARG A 101 -3.26 -9.86 2.08
C ARG A 101 -1.94 -9.11 2.04
N GLN A 102 -0.84 -9.79 2.35
CA GLN A 102 0.49 -9.20 2.32
C GLN A 102 0.87 -8.73 0.91
N TYR A 103 0.56 -9.54 -0.11
CA TYR A 103 0.87 -9.20 -1.49
C TYR A 103 0.12 -7.98 -2.00
N GLN A 104 -1.19 -7.92 -1.79
CA GLN A 104 -2.01 -6.82 -2.29
C GLN A 104 -1.59 -5.49 -1.66
N PHE A 105 -1.36 -5.47 -0.34
CA PHE A 105 -0.89 -4.27 0.33
C PHE A 105 0.57 -3.92 0.00
N SER A 106 1.42 -4.90 -0.33
CA SER A 106 2.76 -4.61 -0.88
C SER A 106 2.69 -3.78 -2.18
N ARG A 107 1.73 -4.09 -3.06
CA ARG A 107 1.53 -3.39 -4.34
C ARG A 107 0.92 -2.01 -4.15
N LEU A 108 -0.09 -1.89 -3.29
CA LEU A 108 -0.75 -0.61 -2.98
C LEU A 108 0.21 0.37 -2.32
N GLY A 109 0.94 -0.08 -1.29
CA GLY A 109 1.94 0.74 -0.62
C GLY A 109 3.01 1.21 -1.60
N MET A 110 3.52 0.33 -2.46
CA MET A 110 4.54 0.69 -3.45
C MET A 110 4.05 1.77 -4.43
N LYS A 111 2.78 1.69 -4.87
CA LYS A 111 2.18 2.75 -5.69
C LYS A 111 2.14 4.08 -4.94
N ALA A 112 1.76 4.08 -3.67
CA ALA A 112 1.71 5.27 -2.82
C ALA A 112 3.10 5.89 -2.60
N VAL A 113 4.13 5.08 -2.30
CA VAL A 113 5.53 5.55 -2.19
C VAL A 113 5.95 6.26 -3.47
N ILE A 114 5.75 5.62 -4.63
CA ILE A 114 6.14 6.18 -5.93
C ILE A 114 5.39 7.50 -6.20
N LEU A 115 4.11 7.60 -5.83
CA LEU A 115 3.32 8.81 -6.00
C LEU A 115 3.82 9.95 -5.07
N ALA A 116 4.13 9.66 -3.81
CA ALA A 116 4.71 10.62 -2.88
C ALA A 116 6.06 11.16 -3.38
N MET A 117 6.96 10.28 -3.83
CA MET A 117 8.25 10.67 -4.41
C MET A 117 8.08 11.54 -5.65
N ARG A 118 7.13 11.20 -6.54
CA ARG A 118 6.86 12.00 -7.75
C ARG A 118 6.27 13.37 -7.42
N LEU A 119 5.41 13.47 -6.41
CA LEU A 119 4.89 14.75 -5.94
C LEU A 119 6.02 15.61 -5.39
N ARG A 120 6.86 15.07 -4.49
CA ARG A 120 8.02 15.78 -3.93
C ARG A 120 8.90 16.36 -5.04
N LYS A 121 9.28 15.53 -6.01
CA LYS A 121 10.07 15.95 -7.18
C LYS A 121 9.36 17.02 -8.01
N ALA A 122 8.05 16.91 -8.19
CA ALA A 122 7.28 17.85 -9.02
C ALA A 122 7.18 19.25 -8.41
N VAL A 123 7.41 19.42 -7.11
CA VAL A 123 7.33 20.72 -6.42
C VAL A 123 8.62 21.13 -5.70
N GLY A 124 9.70 20.34 -5.84
CA GLY A 124 11.00 20.65 -5.24
C GLY A 124 11.04 20.46 -3.71
N LEU A 125 10.24 19.55 -3.16
CA LEU A 125 10.30 19.20 -1.74
C LEU A 125 11.48 18.24 -1.45
N PRO A 126 11.96 18.18 -0.20
CA PRO A 126 13.00 17.22 0.20
C PRO A 126 12.64 15.78 -0.14
N GLU A 127 13.65 14.91 -0.26
CA GLU A 127 13.43 13.48 -0.54
C GLU A 127 12.66 12.78 0.59
N SER A 128 12.03 11.67 0.22
CA SER A 128 11.24 10.86 1.15
C SER A 128 12.15 9.97 1.98
N ARG A 129 11.86 9.83 3.28
CA ARG A 129 12.58 8.93 4.19
C ARG A 129 12.10 7.49 4.15
N LEU A 130 11.14 7.18 3.26
CA LEU A 130 10.55 5.86 3.11
C LEU A 130 11.53 4.79 2.60
N GLN A 131 12.80 5.14 2.34
CA GLN A 131 13.85 4.23 1.87
C GLN A 131 15.08 4.16 2.80
N ASP A 132 15.12 4.96 3.87
CA ASP A 132 16.33 5.20 4.66
C ASP A 132 16.85 3.98 5.43
N THR A 133 15.96 3.07 5.82
CA THR A 133 16.28 1.92 6.68
C THR A 133 15.65 0.65 6.15
N GLU A 134 16.14 -0.52 6.58
CA GLU A 134 15.51 -1.82 6.23
C GLU A 134 14.02 -1.87 6.60
N TRP A 135 13.64 -1.19 7.68
CA TRP A 135 12.27 -1.12 8.19
C TRP A 135 11.41 -0.06 7.52
N SER A 136 11.99 0.81 6.68
CA SER A 136 11.21 1.83 5.99
C SER A 136 10.21 1.21 5.01
N ALA A 137 9.04 1.84 4.86
CA ALA A 137 7.92 1.27 4.10
C ALA A 137 8.33 0.71 2.74
N TYR A 138 9.11 1.45 1.94
CA TYR A 138 9.53 0.97 0.61
C TYR A 138 10.26 -0.37 0.68
N ASN A 139 11.19 -0.54 1.62
CA ASN A 139 12.04 -1.72 1.70
C ASN A 139 11.23 -2.95 2.15
N VAL A 140 10.33 -2.78 3.13
CA VAL A 140 9.38 -3.81 3.56
C VAL A 140 8.48 -4.24 2.40
N LEU A 141 7.81 -3.27 1.76
CA LEU A 141 6.89 -3.50 0.65
C LEU A 141 7.61 -4.19 -0.52
N TRP A 142 8.81 -3.73 -0.88
CA TRP A 142 9.61 -4.30 -1.96
C TRP A 142 10.02 -5.73 -1.70
N LYS A 143 10.45 -6.05 -0.47
CA LYS A 143 10.84 -7.39 -0.04
C LYS A 143 9.67 -8.37 -0.19
N VAL A 144 8.51 -8.02 0.35
CA VAL A 144 7.29 -8.83 0.29
C VAL A 144 6.84 -9.03 -1.16
N TRP A 145 6.75 -7.94 -1.94
CA TRP A 145 6.34 -8.00 -3.34
C TRP A 145 7.26 -8.90 -4.18
N ARG A 146 8.57 -8.78 -3.99
CA ARG A 146 9.57 -9.55 -4.74
C ARG A 146 9.52 -11.03 -4.39
N GLN A 147 9.38 -11.37 -3.11
CA GLN A 147 9.24 -12.75 -2.67
C GLN A 147 7.99 -13.40 -3.28
N GLU A 148 6.87 -12.69 -3.23
CA GLU A 148 5.61 -13.22 -3.75
C GLU A 148 5.62 -13.37 -5.28
N ARG A 149 6.19 -12.40 -5.99
CA ARG A 149 6.36 -12.50 -7.45
C ARG A 149 7.19 -13.72 -7.86
N LYS A 150 8.25 -14.03 -7.13
CA LYS A 150 9.07 -15.23 -7.39
C LYS A 150 8.27 -16.51 -7.16
N ARG A 151 7.53 -16.58 -6.05
CA ARG A 151 6.68 -17.74 -5.74
C ARG A 151 5.63 -17.97 -6.82
N ARG A 152 4.86 -16.94 -7.18
CA ARG A 152 3.85 -17.04 -8.24
C ARG A 152 4.44 -17.50 -9.56
N ALA A 153 5.60 -16.98 -9.95
CA ALA A 153 6.28 -17.42 -11.17
C ALA A 153 6.65 -18.91 -11.13
N ALA A 154 7.13 -19.41 -9.98
CA ALA A 154 7.39 -20.84 -9.79
C ALA A 154 6.10 -21.68 -9.82
N ASP A 155 5.03 -21.20 -9.16
CA ASP A 155 3.72 -21.87 -9.17
C ASP A 155 3.14 -21.99 -10.58
N TYR A 156 3.38 -21.00 -11.46
CA TYR A 156 2.98 -21.07 -12.88
C TYR A 156 3.86 -22.01 -13.71
N ALA A 157 5.15 -22.12 -13.41
CA ALA A 157 6.06 -22.99 -14.17
C ALA A 157 5.87 -24.48 -13.84
N ASN A 158 5.28 -24.78 -12.69
CA ASN A 158 5.00 -26.15 -12.21
C ASN A 158 3.57 -26.62 -12.55
N LYS A 159 2.78 -25.82 -13.27
CA LYS A 159 1.45 -26.17 -13.81
C LYS A 159 1.58 -26.55 -15.28
#